data_AF-A0A3D9MI00-F1
#
_entry.id   AF-A0A3D9MI00-F1
#
_cell.length_a   1.000
_cell.length_b   1.000
_cell.length_c   1.000
_cell.angle_alpha   90.00
_cell.angle_beta   90.00
_cell.angle_gamma   90.00
#
_symmetry.space_group_name_H-M   'P 1'
#
loop_
_entity.id
_entity.type
_entity.pdbx_description
1 polymer ?
#
loop_
_entity_poly.entity_id
_entity_poly.type
_entity_poly.pdbx_seq_one_letter_code
_entity_poly.pdbx_strand_id
1 'polypeptide(L)'
;MNQTTETHGIVATIVPEDRRMEILPRYFGKHMIRAEFAVYTAMSSLCPTYHGGFWDYVELSNGAFYMTPRLDGPLPITCDGNGYDGEMSSDAAGIVASLFALNAMAWSTEDPHFTELYHRLLAFVPSHPEAREIFAAVD
;
A
#
# COMPACT_ATOMS: atom_id res chain seq x y z
N MET A 1 -1.50 -30.14 20.97
CA MET A 1 -1.34 -28.72 20.62
C MET A 1 -1.22 -28.66 19.10
N ASN A 2 -2.32 -28.50 18.38
CA ASN A 2 -2.31 -28.39 16.92
C ASN A 2 -2.73 -26.97 16.56
N GLN A 3 -1.76 -26.11 16.27
CA GLN A 3 -2.04 -24.85 15.59
C GLN A 3 -2.02 -25.15 14.09
N THR A 4 -3.18 -25.38 13.52
CA THR A 4 -3.41 -25.27 12.08
C THR A 4 -3.26 -23.80 11.75
N THR A 5 -2.13 -23.39 11.18
CA THR A 5 -2.00 -22.06 10.58
C THR A 5 -2.75 -22.12 9.25
N GLU A 6 -4.08 -22.05 9.30
CA GLU A 6 -4.88 -21.73 8.13
C GLU A 6 -4.59 -20.27 7.79
N THR A 7 -3.59 -20.05 6.94
CA THR A 7 -3.41 -18.77 6.24
C THR A 7 -4.62 -18.60 5.32
N HIS A 8 -5.74 -18.16 5.88
CA HIS A 8 -6.90 -17.69 5.12
C HIS A 8 -6.37 -16.59 4.21
N GLY A 9 -6.25 -16.88 2.91
CA GLY A 9 -5.73 -15.94 1.92
C GLY A 9 -6.48 -14.63 2.03
N ILE A 10 -5.78 -13.56 2.40
CA ILE A 10 -6.36 -12.23 2.48
C ILE A 10 -6.71 -11.85 1.04
N VAL A 11 -7.99 -11.58 0.78
CA VAL A 11 -8.49 -11.31 -0.57
C VAL A 11 -8.45 -9.82 -0.81
N ALA A 12 -7.78 -9.42 -1.89
CA ALA A 12 -7.77 -8.06 -2.40
C ALA A 12 -8.95 -7.83 -3.34
N THR A 13 -9.79 -6.84 -3.03
CA THR A 13 -10.96 -6.46 -3.83
C THR A 13 -10.83 -5.02 -4.29
N ILE A 14 -10.82 -4.81 -5.62
CA ILE A 14 -10.81 -3.48 -6.21
C ILE A 14 -12.15 -2.79 -5.93
N VAL A 15 -12.08 -1.57 -5.40
CA VAL A 15 -13.24 -0.76 -5.08
C VAL A 15 -13.74 -0.09 -6.36
N PRO A 16 -15.01 -0.29 -6.74
CA PRO A 16 -15.58 0.31 -7.93
C PRO A 16 -15.59 1.84 -7.83
N GLU A 17 -15.49 2.50 -8.97
CA GLU A 17 -15.33 3.96 -9.07
C GLU A 17 -16.41 4.75 -8.31
N ASP A 18 -17.64 4.26 -8.35
CA ASP A 18 -18.80 4.82 -7.64
C ASP A 18 -18.59 4.94 -6.11
N ARG A 19 -17.82 4.03 -5.51
CA ARG A 19 -17.58 3.99 -4.06
C ARG A 19 -16.27 4.64 -3.63
N ARG A 20 -15.45 5.11 -4.58
CA ARG A 20 -14.13 5.71 -4.28
C ARG A 20 -14.23 6.97 -3.43
N MET A 21 -15.26 7.78 -3.66
CA MET A 21 -15.49 8.99 -2.85
C MET A 21 -15.83 8.69 -1.39
N GLU A 22 -16.42 7.51 -1.12
CA GLU A 22 -16.84 7.11 0.22
C GLU A 22 -15.79 6.24 0.93
N ILE A 23 -14.89 5.58 0.19
CA ILE A 23 -13.94 4.63 0.76
C ILE A 23 -12.82 5.33 1.54
N LEU A 24 -12.27 6.41 0.99
CA LEU A 24 -11.22 7.19 1.62
C LEU A 24 -11.64 7.77 2.98
N PRO A 25 -12.81 8.45 3.11
CA PRO A 25 -13.27 8.92 4.41
C PRO A 25 -13.63 7.77 5.36
N ARG A 26 -14.00 6.59 4.86
CA ARG A 26 -14.28 5.42 5.70
C ARG A 26 -13.02 4.87 6.38
N TYR A 27 -11.88 4.83 5.67
CA TYR A 27 -10.63 4.31 6.22
C TYR A 27 -9.77 5.37 6.90
N PHE A 28 -9.71 6.57 6.33
CA PHE A 28 -8.81 7.62 6.81
C PHE A 28 -9.52 8.77 7.53
N GLY A 29 -10.87 8.79 7.51
CA GLY A 29 -11.66 9.82 8.19
C GLY A 29 -11.25 11.23 7.75
N LYS A 30 -11.01 12.08 8.75
CA LYS A 30 -10.55 13.47 8.57
C LYS A 30 -9.17 13.60 7.89
N HIS A 31 -8.41 12.52 7.82
CA HIS A 31 -7.07 12.49 7.25
C HIS A 31 -7.02 11.99 5.80
N MET A 32 -8.17 11.75 5.17
CA MET A 32 -8.25 11.19 3.81
C MET A 32 -7.36 11.89 2.79
N ILE A 33 -7.39 13.23 2.74
CA ILE A 33 -6.61 14.02 1.78
C ILE A 33 -5.11 13.90 2.07
N ARG A 34 -4.73 13.85 3.36
CA ARG A 34 -3.33 13.67 3.75
C ARG A 34 -2.83 12.27 3.45
N ALA A 35 -3.62 11.24 3.72
CA ALA A 35 -3.27 9.86 3.44
C ALA A 35 -3.09 9.63 1.94
N GLU A 36 -4.03 10.09 1.13
CA GLU A 36 -3.93 10.02 -0.33
C GLU A 36 -2.68 10.77 -0.84
N PHE A 37 -2.45 11.99 -0.37
CA PHE A 37 -1.28 12.77 -0.76
C PHE A 37 0.04 12.10 -0.32
N ALA A 38 0.06 11.47 0.85
CA ALA A 38 1.22 10.72 1.34
C ALA A 38 1.54 9.53 0.45
N VAL A 39 0.53 8.81 -0.06
CA VAL A 39 0.72 7.71 -1.02
C VAL A 39 1.32 8.22 -2.33
N TYR A 40 0.78 9.31 -2.88
CA TYR A 40 1.33 9.89 -4.11
C TYR A 40 2.76 10.39 -3.93
N THR A 41 3.05 11.01 -2.77
CA THR A 41 4.39 11.47 -2.43
C THR A 41 5.36 10.29 -2.28
N ALA A 42 4.95 9.22 -1.60
CA ALA A 42 5.76 8.02 -1.45
C ALA A 42 6.06 7.40 -2.82
N MET A 43 5.05 7.25 -3.68
CA MET A 43 5.25 6.73 -5.04
C MET A 43 6.18 7.61 -5.88
N SER A 44 6.04 8.93 -5.81
CA SER A 44 6.90 9.85 -6.54
C SER A 44 8.35 9.84 -6.06
N SER A 45 8.58 9.55 -4.78
CA SER A 45 9.93 9.39 -4.22
C SER A 45 10.54 8.04 -4.61
N LEU A 46 9.72 6.98 -4.61
CA LEU A 46 10.13 5.63 -4.94
C LEU A 46 10.39 5.44 -6.45
N CYS A 47 9.58 6.07 -7.30
CA CYS A 47 9.64 5.92 -8.74
C CYS A 47 9.89 7.28 -9.40
N PRO A 48 11.12 7.57 -9.87
CA PRO A 48 11.42 8.84 -10.53
C PRO A 48 10.75 8.97 -11.91
N THR A 49 10.41 7.86 -12.55
CA THR A 49 9.69 7.81 -13.83
C THR A 49 8.18 7.91 -13.67
N TYR A 50 7.67 7.89 -12.42
CA TYR A 50 6.26 8.03 -12.15
C TYR A 50 5.83 9.50 -12.30
N HIS A 51 4.96 9.77 -13.27
CA HIS A 51 4.46 11.11 -13.58
C HIS A 51 3.02 11.34 -13.12
N GLY A 52 2.55 10.57 -12.14
CA GLY A 52 1.14 10.52 -11.81
C GLY A 52 0.43 9.38 -12.55
N GLY A 53 -0.84 9.18 -12.22
CA GLY A 53 -1.67 8.17 -12.85
C GLY A 53 -3.02 8.06 -12.17
N PHE A 54 -3.89 7.23 -12.72
CA PHE A 54 -5.07 6.80 -12.00
C PHE A 54 -4.67 5.79 -10.94
N TRP A 55 -5.31 5.86 -9.78
CA TRP A 55 -5.11 4.89 -8.71
C TRP A 55 -6.38 4.07 -8.53
N ASP A 56 -6.18 2.76 -8.42
CA ASP A 56 -7.18 1.83 -7.96
C ASP A 56 -7.07 1.71 -6.44
N TYR A 57 -8.24 1.71 -5.80
CA TYR A 57 -8.36 1.56 -4.37
C TYR A 57 -8.71 0.10 -4.10
N VAL A 58 -7.97 -0.54 -3.21
CA VAL A 58 -8.11 -1.97 -2.95
C VAL A 58 -8.40 -2.18 -1.48
N GLU A 59 -9.52 -2.83 -1.21
CA GLU A 59 -9.94 -3.25 0.12
C GLU A 59 -9.52 -4.70 0.35
N LEU A 60 -8.91 -4.98 1.50
CA LEU A 60 -8.50 -6.30 1.90
C LEU A 60 -9.53 -6.91 2.87
N SER A 61 -9.76 -8.22 2.77
CA SER A 61 -10.71 -8.94 3.63
C SER A 61 -10.38 -8.90 5.13
N ASN A 62 -9.14 -8.59 5.49
CA ASN A 62 -8.70 -8.37 6.87
C ASN A 62 -8.96 -6.93 7.37
N GLY A 63 -9.66 -6.10 6.59
CA GLY A 63 -9.95 -4.71 6.92
C GLY A 63 -8.75 -3.78 6.77
N ALA A 64 -7.74 -4.14 5.97
CA ALA A 64 -6.76 -3.21 5.44
C ALA A 64 -7.24 -2.60 4.13
N PHE A 65 -6.55 -1.52 3.76
CA PHE A 65 -6.80 -0.78 2.55
C PHE A 65 -5.47 -0.30 2.00
N TYR A 66 -5.30 -0.41 0.68
CA TYR A 66 -4.15 0.14 -0.01
C TYR A 66 -4.58 0.75 -1.34
N MET A 67 -3.67 1.52 -1.93
CA MET A 67 -3.88 2.12 -3.23
C MET A 67 -2.80 1.59 -4.17
N THR A 68 -3.17 1.28 -5.40
CA THR A 68 -2.22 0.90 -6.44
C THR A 68 -2.38 1.79 -7.68
N PRO A 69 -1.27 2.28 -8.26
CA PRO A 69 -1.33 2.99 -9.52
C PRO A 69 -1.73 2.03 -10.65
N ARG A 70 -2.62 2.48 -11.53
CA ARG A 70 -3.01 1.78 -12.75
C ARG A 70 -2.02 2.11 -13.86
N LEU A 71 -0.88 1.44 -13.83
CA LEU A 71 0.20 1.60 -14.81
C LEU A 71 0.50 0.26 -15.46
N ASP A 72 0.70 0.29 -16.78
CA ASP A 72 1.07 -0.89 -17.54
C ASP A 72 2.59 -1.10 -17.52
N GLY A 73 3.00 -2.29 -17.10
CA GLY A 73 4.40 -2.73 -17.10
C GLY A 73 5.10 -2.61 -15.74
N PRO A 74 6.32 -3.15 -15.65
CA PRO A 74 7.14 -3.02 -14.46
C PRO A 74 7.59 -1.58 -14.27
N LEU A 75 7.54 -1.11 -13.03
CA LEU A 75 7.96 0.22 -12.62
C LEU A 75 9.31 0.12 -11.90
N PRO A 76 10.30 0.94 -12.27
CA PRO A 76 11.55 1.02 -11.53
C PRO A 76 11.28 1.68 -10.18
N ILE A 77 11.47 0.89 -9.11
CA ILE A 77 11.34 1.31 -7.72
C ILE A 77 12.72 1.38 -7.10
N THR A 78 13.06 2.59 -6.68
CA THR A 78 14.28 2.96 -5.98
C THR A 78 13.94 3.53 -4.62
N CYS A 79 14.35 2.85 -3.56
CA CYS A 79 14.14 3.31 -2.20
C CYS A 79 15.44 3.94 -1.68
N ASP A 80 15.47 5.28 -1.60
CA ASP A 80 16.66 6.03 -1.16
C ASP A 80 17.07 5.70 0.29
N GLY A 81 16.10 5.24 1.11
CA GLY A 81 16.32 4.90 2.52
C GLY A 81 17.17 3.64 2.74
N ASN A 82 16.91 2.56 2.01
CA ASN A 82 17.61 1.27 2.15
C ASN A 82 18.49 0.92 0.93
N GLY A 83 18.47 1.74 -0.12
CA GLY A 83 19.22 1.52 -1.34
C GLY A 83 18.67 0.41 -2.23
N TYR A 84 17.43 -0.02 -2.01
CA TYR A 84 16.75 -0.95 -2.90
C TYR A 84 16.59 -0.32 -4.29
N ASP A 85 16.97 -1.06 -5.32
CA ASP A 85 16.81 -0.74 -6.73
C ASP A 85 16.30 -2.00 -7.42
N GLY A 86 15.08 -1.94 -7.95
CA GLY A 86 14.41 -3.09 -8.55
C GLY A 86 13.25 -2.65 -9.45
N GLU A 87 12.71 -3.61 -10.19
CA GLU A 87 11.56 -3.39 -11.06
C GLU A 87 10.41 -4.28 -10.56
N MET A 88 9.27 -3.68 -10.23
CA MET A 88 8.10 -4.41 -9.73
C MET A 88 6.82 -3.97 -10.41
N SER A 89 5.78 -4.78 -10.34
CA SER A 89 4.47 -4.45 -10.90
C SER A 89 3.85 -3.22 -10.23
N SER A 90 2.88 -2.60 -10.89
CA SER A 90 2.16 -1.46 -10.33
C SER A 90 1.40 -1.83 -9.04
N ASP A 91 0.95 -3.07 -8.88
CA ASP A 91 0.33 -3.56 -7.63
C ASP A 91 1.35 -3.59 -6.49
N ALA A 92 2.51 -4.23 -6.71
CA ALA A 92 3.59 -4.29 -5.74
C ALA A 92 4.10 -2.89 -5.35
N ALA A 93 4.33 -2.01 -6.33
CA ALA A 93 4.74 -0.63 -6.09
C ALA A 93 3.68 0.15 -5.29
N GLY A 94 2.40 -0.09 -5.57
CA GLY A 94 1.28 0.48 -4.83
C GLY A 94 1.25 0.05 -3.37
N ILE A 95 1.50 -1.23 -3.10
CA ILE A 95 1.60 -1.77 -1.73
C ILE A 95 2.77 -1.11 -0.99
N VAL A 96 3.96 -1.02 -1.60
CA VAL A 96 5.12 -0.36 -1.01
C VAL A 96 4.81 1.11 -0.72
N ALA A 97 4.31 1.87 -1.70
CA ALA A 97 3.95 3.28 -1.52
C ALA A 97 2.90 3.47 -0.41
N SER A 98 1.91 2.57 -0.34
CA SER A 98 0.89 2.58 0.71
C SER A 98 1.48 2.30 2.10
N LEU A 99 2.40 1.35 2.24
CA LEU A 99 3.10 1.06 3.49
C LEU A 99 3.92 2.27 3.96
N PHE A 100 4.68 2.90 3.07
CA PHE A 100 5.44 4.13 3.36
C PHE A 100 4.52 5.26 3.80
N ALA A 101 3.40 5.45 3.11
CA ALA A 101 2.42 6.48 3.45
C ALA A 101 1.75 6.22 4.81
N LEU A 102 1.35 4.98 5.10
CA LEU A 102 0.77 4.60 6.40
C LEU A 102 1.77 4.81 7.53
N ASN A 103 3.04 4.46 7.33
CA ASN A 103 4.11 4.76 8.28
C ASN A 103 4.23 6.29 8.47
N ALA A 104 4.42 7.07 7.42
CA ALA A 104 4.52 8.53 7.52
C ALA A 104 3.30 9.17 8.22
N MET A 105 2.09 8.65 7.97
CA MET A 105 0.86 9.09 8.63
C MET A 105 0.83 8.70 10.10
N ALA A 106 1.25 7.49 10.46
CA ALA A 106 1.35 7.06 11.86
C ALA A 106 2.30 7.97 12.65
N TRP A 107 3.45 8.33 12.07
CA TRP A 107 4.41 9.27 12.68
C TRP A 107 3.86 10.70 12.76
N SER A 108 3.11 11.16 11.75
CA SER A 108 2.58 12.53 11.72
C SER A 108 1.32 12.73 12.56
N THR A 109 0.50 11.71 12.74
CA THR A 109 -0.79 11.80 13.43
C THR A 109 -0.76 11.20 14.83
N GLU A 110 0.24 10.36 15.12
CA GLU A 110 0.36 9.55 16.35
C GLU A 110 -0.90 8.71 16.62
N ASP A 111 -1.71 8.46 15.57
CA ASP A 111 -2.96 7.73 15.68
C ASP A 111 -2.69 6.23 15.44
N PRO A 112 -3.03 5.36 16.41
CA PRO A 112 -2.74 3.93 16.34
C PRO A 112 -3.47 3.23 15.19
N HIS A 113 -4.54 3.84 14.64
CA HIS A 113 -5.27 3.32 13.50
C HIS A 113 -4.38 3.15 12.26
N PHE A 114 -3.46 4.09 11.98
CA PHE A 114 -2.56 3.98 10.84
C PHE A 114 -1.53 2.87 11.02
N THR A 115 -1.00 2.72 12.23
CA THR A 115 -0.11 1.62 12.60
C THR A 115 -0.83 0.28 12.43
N GLU A 116 -2.09 0.19 12.84
CA GLU A 116 -2.88 -1.03 12.69
C GLU A 116 -3.15 -1.35 11.20
N LEU A 117 -3.49 -0.36 10.39
CA LEU A 117 -3.62 -0.50 8.93
C LEU A 117 -2.30 -0.96 8.31
N TYR A 118 -1.17 -0.40 8.74
CA TYR A 118 0.16 -0.78 8.28
C TYR A 118 0.42 -2.27 8.53
N HIS A 119 0.21 -2.75 9.76
CA HIS A 119 0.41 -4.17 10.09
C HIS A 119 -0.54 -5.09 9.34
N ARG A 120 -1.80 -4.69 9.14
CA ARG A 120 -2.77 -5.48 8.37
C ARG A 120 -2.39 -5.55 6.88
N LEU A 121 -1.88 -4.46 6.30
CA LEU A 121 -1.37 -4.47 4.92
C LEU A 121 -0.10 -5.31 4.82
N LEU A 122 0.82 -5.20 5.79
CA LEU A 122 2.03 -6.00 5.86
C LEU A 122 1.72 -7.51 5.95
N ALA A 123 0.64 -7.89 6.64
CA ALA A 123 0.17 -9.26 6.70
C ALA A 123 -0.34 -9.81 5.35
N PHE A 124 -0.73 -8.94 4.42
CA PHE A 124 -1.12 -9.34 3.05
C PHE A 124 0.09 -9.54 2.13
N VAL A 125 1.20 -8.82 2.34
CA VAL A 125 2.43 -8.93 1.55
C VAL A 125 2.88 -10.37 1.28
N PRO A 126 2.96 -11.31 2.26
CA PRO A 126 3.38 -12.68 1.98
C PRO A 126 2.43 -13.48 1.06
N SER A 127 1.22 -13.00 0.84
CA SER A 127 0.26 -13.59 -0.12
C SER A 127 0.49 -13.08 -1.56
N HIS A 128 1.29 -12.03 -1.74
CA HIS A 128 1.57 -11.42 -3.03
C HIS A 128 2.71 -12.18 -3.77
N PRO A 129 2.63 -12.39 -5.10
CA PRO A 129 3.69 -13.06 -5.86
C PRO A 129 5.05 -12.35 -5.76
N GLU A 130 5.05 -11.02 -5.64
CA GLU A 130 6.25 -10.18 -5.50
C GLU A 130 6.56 -9.84 -4.02
N ALA A 131 6.11 -10.66 -3.06
CA ALA A 131 6.31 -10.43 -1.62
C ALA A 131 7.78 -10.10 -1.28
N ARG A 132 8.72 -10.83 -1.90
CA ARG A 132 10.16 -10.66 -1.66
C ARG A 132 10.64 -9.26 -2.02
N GLU A 133 10.13 -8.69 -3.11
CA GLU A 133 10.52 -7.36 -3.59
C GLU A 133 9.88 -6.28 -2.73
N ILE A 134 8.61 -6.45 -2.38
CA ILE A 134 7.91 -5.55 -1.45
C ILE A 134 8.65 -5.49 -0.11
N PHE A 135 9.00 -6.65 0.47
CA PHE A 135 9.76 -6.71 1.72
C PHE A 135 11.13 -6.05 1.60
N ALA A 136 11.85 -6.27 0.50
CA ALA A 136 13.15 -5.65 0.29
C ALA A 136 13.05 -4.11 0.13
N ALA A 137 11.95 -3.61 -0.43
CA ALA A 137 11.72 -2.18 -0.58
C ALA A 137 11.33 -1.48 0.73
N VAL A 138 10.66 -2.18 1.66
CA VAL A 138 10.20 -1.63 2.95
C VAL A 138 11.09 -2.00 4.15
N ASP A 139 12.22 -2.68 3.92
CA ASP A 139 13.22 -3.03 4.94
C ASP A 139 13.86 -1.78 5.57
#